data_AF-A0A257QM84-F1
#
_entry.id   AF-A0A257QM84-F1
#
_cell.length_a   1.000
_cell.length_b   1.000
_cell.length_c   1.000
_cell.angle_alpha   90.00
_cell.angle_beta   90.00
_cell.angle_gamma   90.00
#
_symmetry.space_group_name_H-M   'P 1'
#
loop_
_entity.id
_entity.type
_entity.pdbx_description
1 polymer ?
#
loop_
_entity_poly.entity_id
_entity_poly.type
_entity_poly.pdbx_seq_one_letter_code
_entity_poly.pdbx_strand_id
1 'polypeptide(L)' 'MAGVVHQLVGGLRAGMGYTGCGTIASLQTDAKFRRITGAGLRESHVHDVAITREAPNYRQD' A
#
# COMPACT_ATOMS: atom_id res chain seq x y z
N MET A 1 12.14 -15.52 -2.49
CA MET A 1 10.65 -15.64 -2.49
C MET A 1 10.05 -15.34 -1.12
N ALA A 2 10.52 -15.94 -0.01
CA ALA A 2 9.97 -15.68 1.33
C ALA A 2 9.90 -14.19 1.73
N GLY A 3 10.93 -13.40 1.42
CA GLY A 3 10.93 -11.95 1.70
C GLY A 3 9.88 -11.15 0.92
N VAL A 4 9.56 -11.56 -0.32
CA VAL A 4 8.53 -10.90 -1.14
C VAL A 4 7.14 -11.17 -0.57
N VAL A 5 6.85 -12.44 -0.25
CA VAL A 5 5.57 -12.82 0.37
C VAL A 5 5.38 -12.11 1.71
N HIS A 6 6.44 -11.99 2.51
CA HIS A 6 6.40 -11.25 3.76
C HIS A 6 6.00 -9.79 3.57
N GLN A 7 6.59 -9.07 2.60
CA GLN A 7 6.23 -7.68 2.31
C GLN A 7 4.81 -7.54 1.77
N LEU A 8 4.36 -8.44 0.90
CA LEU A 8 2.99 -8.44 0.37
C LEU A 8 1.95 -8.67 1.47
N VAL A 9 2.16 -9.67 2.32
CA VAL A 9 1.25 -9.97 3.44
C VAL A 9 1.30 -8.86 4.48
N GLY A 10 2.48 -8.28 4.75
CA GLY A 10 2.65 -7.14 5.65
C GLY A 10 1.87 -5.92 5.17
N GLY A 11 1.99 -5.57 3.89
CA GLY A 11 1.24 -4.47 3.28
C GLY A 11 -0.27 -4.68 3.33
N LEU A 12 -0.76 -5.89 3.02
CA LEU A 12 -2.18 -6.24 3.12
C LEU A 12 -2.70 -6.06 4.56
N ARG A 13 -1.98 -6.58 5.56
CA ARG A 13 -2.37 -6.47 6.98
C ARG A 13 -2.39 -5.02 7.45
N ALA A 14 -1.41 -4.22 7.04
CA ALA A 14 -1.40 -2.78 7.35
C ALA A 14 -2.63 -2.08 6.76
N GLY A 15 -2.95 -2.34 5.49
CA GLY A 15 -4.15 -1.83 4.82
C GLY A 15 -5.44 -2.22 5.53
N MET A 16 -5.58 -3.51 5.88
CA MET A 16 -6.71 -4.02 6.68
C MET A 16 -6.84 -3.34 8.04
N GLY A 17 -5.71 -3.00 8.68
CA GLY A 17 -5.67 -2.22 9.91
C GLY A 17 -6.21 -0.81 9.73
N TYR A 18 -5.78 -0.09 8.67
CA TYR A 18 -6.26 1.26 8.37
C TYR A 18 -7.76 1.30 8.05
N THR A 19 -8.31 0.25 7.45
CA THR A 19 -9.74 0.16 7.11
C THR A 19 -10.59 -0.46 8.22
N GLY A 20 -9.99 -0.94 9.32
CA GLY A 20 -10.70 -1.61 10.40
C GLY A 20 -11.26 -2.99 10.02
N CYS A 21 -10.71 -3.63 8.99
CA CYS A 21 -11.21 -4.90 8.46
C CYS A 21 -10.45 -6.09 9.07
N GLY A 22 -11.09 -6.82 10.00
CA GLY A 22 -10.47 -7.99 10.64
C GLY A 22 -10.33 -9.23 9.75
N THR A 23 -11.01 -9.27 8.60
CA THR A 23 -10.99 -10.41 7.66
C THR A 23 -10.90 -9.93 6.21
N ILE A 24 -10.49 -10.82 5.30
CA ILE A 24 -10.46 -10.51 3.86
C ILE A 24 -11.87 -10.24 3.34
N ALA A 25 -12.86 -10.99 3.81
CA ALA A 25 -14.26 -10.78 3.43
C ALA A 25 -14.73 -9.37 3.80
N SER A 26 -14.46 -8.90 5.03
CA SER A 26 -14.84 -7.54 5.43
C SER A 26 -14.06 -6.47 4.68
N LEU A 27 -12.80 -6.72 4.30
CA LEU A 27 -12.07 -5.81 3.42
C LEU A 27 -12.73 -5.69 2.04
N GLN A 28 -13.20 -6.81 1.48
CA GLN A 28 -13.84 -6.85 0.16
C GLN A 28 -15.22 -6.20 0.14
N THR A 29 -15.97 -6.25 1.23
CA THR A 29 -17.35 -5.74 1.31
C THR A 29 -17.46 -4.34 1.91
N ASP A 30 -16.64 -4.02 2.92
CA ASP A 30 -16.87 -2.86 3.79
C ASP A 30 -15.91 -1.70 3.49
N ALA A 31 -14.76 -1.97 2.86
CA ALA A 31 -13.79 -0.94 2.53
C ALA A 31 -14.34 0.04 1.49
N LYS A 32 -13.99 1.31 1.65
CA LYS A 32 -14.48 2.39 0.78
C LYS A 32 -13.34 2.96 -0.04
N PHE A 33 -13.55 3.02 -1.35
CA PHE A 33 -12.66 3.72 -2.26
C PHE A 33 -13.12 5.15 -2.49
N ARG A 34 -12.14 6.06 -2.64
CA ARG A 34 -12.38 7.42 -3.11
C ARG A 34 -11.63 7.60 -4.42
N ARG A 35 -12.27 8.29 -5.36
CA ARG A 35 -11.63 8.65 -6.62
C ARG A 35 -10.61 9.76 -6.36
N ILE A 36 -9.38 9.55 -6.82
CA ILE A 36 -8.31 10.55 -6.77
C ILE A 36 -8.04 11.13 -8.17
N THR A 37 -7.35 12.27 -8.20
CA THR A 37 -6.88 12.90 -9.44
C THR A 37 -5.48 12.37 -9.80
N GLY A 38 -5.00 12.67 -11.02
CA GLY A 38 -3.62 12.37 -11.39
C GLY A 38 -2.58 13.13 -10.55
N ALA A 39 -2.94 14.30 -10.02
CA ALA A 39 -2.11 15.00 -9.04
C ALA A 39 -2.05 14.26 -7.70
N GLY A 40 -3.20 13.79 -7.21
CA GLY A 40 -3.26 12.98 -5.98
C GLY A 40 -2.50 11.65 -6.10
N LEU A 41 -2.42 11.07 -7.30
CA LEU A 41 -1.59 9.90 -7.54
C LEU A 41 -0.10 10.23 -7.36
N ARG A 42 0.39 11.32 -7.96
CA ARG A 42 1.79 11.76 -7.78
C ARG A 42 2.11 12.07 -6.32
N GLU A 43 1.19 12.73 -5.62
CA GLU A 43 1.30 13.00 -4.19
C GLU A 43 1.38 11.70 -3.35
N SER A 44 0.67 10.65 -3.74
CA SER A 44 0.69 9.38 -3.00
C SER A 44 2.03 8.62 -3.13
N HIS A 45 2.78 8.86 -4.22
CA HIS A 45 4.12 8.32 -4.40
C HIS A 45 5.17 9.19 -3.70
N VAL A 46 6.34 8.63 -3.41
CA VAL A 46 7.51 9.43 -3.02
C VAL A 46 7.76 10.51 -4.07
N HIS A 47 7.77 11.78 -3.64
CA HIS A 47 8.01 12.95 -4.48
C HIS A 47 8.91 13.95 -3.73
N ASP A 48 9.62 14.80 -4.49
CA ASP A 48 10.49 15.89 -4.01
C ASP A 48 11.65 15.48 -3.09
N VAL A 49 12.07 14.21 -3.13
CA VAL A 49 13.24 13.69 -2.39
C VAL A 49 14.06 12.70 -3.21
N ALA A 50 15.37 12.66 -2.96
CA ALA A 50 16.25 11.65 -3.54
C ALA A 50 16.23 10.36 -2.69
N ILE A 51 15.90 9.22 -3.32
CA ILE A 51 15.97 7.91 -2.68
C ILE A 51 17.43 7.47 -2.62
N THR A 52 18.02 7.47 -1.42
CA THR A 52 19.43 7.07 -1.20
C THR A 52 19.59 5.58 -0.93
N ARG A 53 18.50 4.88 -0.57
CA ARG A 53 18.46 3.45 -0.33
C ARG A 53 17.09 2.91 -0.71
N GLU A 54 17.09 1.80 -1.45
CA GLU A 54 15.85 1.13 -1.84
C GLU A 54 15.14 0.50 -0.63
N ALA A 55 13.82 0.69 -0.57
CA ALA A 55 12.98 0.01 0.40
C ALA A 55 12.57 -1.37 -0.12
N PRO A 56 12.50 -2.40 0.75
CA PRO A 56 12.20 -3.77 0.35
C PRO A 56 10.78 -3.97 -0.21
N ASN A 57 9.89 -2.99 -0.02
CA ASN A 57 8.49 -2.99 -0.42
C ASN A 57 8.10 -1.84 -1.38
N TYR A 58 9.08 -1.08 -1.87
CA TYR A 58 8.83 0.05 -2.77
C TYR A 58 9.81 0.00 -3.94
N ARG A 59 9.50 -0.86 -4.91
CA ARG A 59 10.26 -1.02 -6.16
C ARG A 59 9.61 -0.17 -7.24
N GLN A 60 10.39 0.68 -7.88
CA GLN A 60 10.00 1.34 -9.13
C GLN A 60 10.54 0.45 -10.25
N ASP A 61 9.69 -0.42 -10.78
CA ASP A 61 9.97 -1.10 -12.05
C ASP A 61 9.83 -0.09 -13.20
#